data_AF-A0A523IGA7-F1
#
_entry.id   AF-A0A523IGA7-F1
#
_cell.length_a   1.000
_cell.length_b   1.000
_cell.length_c   1.000
_cell.angle_alpha   90.00
_cell.angle_beta   90.00
_cell.angle_gamma   90.00
#
_symmetry.space_group_name_H-M   'P 1'
#
loop_
_entity.id
_entity.type
_entity.pdbx_description
1 polymer ?
#
loop_
_entity_poly.entity_id
_entity_poly.type
_entity_poly.pdbx_seq_one_letter_code
_entity_poly.pdbx_strand_id
1 'polypeptide(L)'
;MSENPDLDEIISIISTRNKHNTEQYYIDIRSNEKAILSCAANIYAAYINSGKVISGLEEEFIYKSIDAAIKMVFRIDKLVADAEEEQGS
;
A
#
# COMPACT_ATOMS: atom_id res chain seq x y z
N MET A 1 -32.78 3.28 -32.03
CA MET A 1 -31.53 2.59 -32.41
C MET A 1 -30.68 3.62 -33.11
N SER A 2 -29.47 3.86 -32.61
CA SER A 2 -28.57 4.91 -33.10
C SER A 2 -28.10 4.58 -34.52
N GLU A 3 -28.08 5.56 -35.43
CA GLU A 3 -27.73 5.37 -36.85
C GLU A 3 -26.22 5.34 -37.14
N ASN A 4 -25.36 5.23 -36.11
CA ASN A 4 -23.92 5.30 -36.29
C ASN A 4 -23.16 4.21 -35.51
N PRO A 5 -22.70 3.13 -36.19
CA PRO A 5 -22.11 1.96 -35.54
C PRO A 5 -20.81 2.24 -34.77
N ASP A 6 -20.05 3.28 -35.15
CA ASP A 6 -18.82 3.69 -34.45
C ASP A 6 -19.10 4.24 -33.04
N LEU A 7 -20.24 4.92 -32.86
CA LEU A 7 -20.62 5.47 -31.56
C LEU A 7 -21.02 4.37 -30.57
N ASP A 8 -21.69 3.32 -31.05
CA ASP A 8 -22.07 2.18 -30.21
C ASP A 8 -20.83 1.37 -29.77
N GLU A 9 -19.82 1.24 -30.63
CA GLU A 9 -18.54 0.62 -30.29
C GLU A 9 -17.77 1.44 -29.23
N ILE A 10 -17.68 2.76 -29.41
CA ILE A 10 -17.07 3.67 -28.44
C ILE A 10 -17.79 3.61 -27.08
N ILE A 11 -19.13 3.60 -27.09
CA ILE A 11 -19.95 3.47 -25.87
C ILE A 11 -19.69 2.13 -25.20
N SER A 12 -19.52 1.03 -25.95
CA SER A 12 -19.15 -0.28 -25.41
C SER A 12 -17.77 -0.27 -24.74
N ILE A 13 -16.78 0.40 -25.34
CA ILE A 13 -15.41 0.49 -24.81
C ILE A 13 -15.40 1.32 -23.51
N ILE A 14 -16.13 2.43 -23.48
CA ILE A 14 -16.26 3.29 -22.29
C ILE A 14 -17.00 2.56 -21.16
N SER A 15 -18.09 1.87 -21.47
CA SER A 15 -18.86 1.10 -20.47
C SER A 15 -18.07 -0.09 -19.92
N THR A 16 -17.23 -0.74 -20.74
CA THR A 16 -16.35 -1.82 -20.29
C THR A 16 -15.23 -1.29 -19.38
N ARG A 17 -14.65 -0.12 -19.69
CA ARG A 17 -13.65 0.54 -18.82
C ARG A 17 -14.24 0.94 -17.46
N ASN A 18 -15.48 1.41 -17.42
CA ASN A 18 -16.14 1.75 -16.17
C ASN A 18 -16.49 0.51 -15.32
N LYS A 19 -16.70 -0.66 -15.95
CA LYS A 19 -17.04 -1.91 -15.26
C LYS A 19 -15.88 -2.47 -14.42
N HIS A 20 -14.63 -2.19 -14.81
CA HIS A 20 -13.44 -2.59 -14.07
C HIS A 20 -12.98 -1.55 -13.03
N ASN A 21 -13.49 -0.31 -13.06
CA ASN A 21 -13.09 0.75 -12.14
C ASN A 21 -13.79 0.70 -10.77
N THR A 22 -14.74 -0.21 -10.59
CA THR A 22 -15.54 -0.35 -9.36
C THR A 22 -15.47 -1.75 -8.76
N GLU A 23 -14.44 -2.53 -9.09
CA GLU A 23 -14.07 -3.66 -8.24
C GLU A 23 -13.47 -3.08 -6.95
N GLN A 24 -14.32 -2.79 -5.98
CA GLN A 24 -13.88 -2.55 -4.61
C GLN A 24 -13.27 -3.86 -4.11
N TYR A 25 -11.95 -3.97 -4.23
CA TYR A 25 -11.18 -5.01 -3.55
C TYR A 25 -11.30 -4.77 -2.05
N TYR A 26 -12.27 -5.43 -1.43
CA TYR A 26 -12.37 -5.50 0.02
C TYR A 26 -11.24 -6.41 0.52
N ILE A 27 -10.10 -5.79 0.82
CA ILE A 27 -8.97 -6.48 1.45
C ILE A 27 -9.23 -6.48 2.95
N ASP A 28 -9.47 -7.66 3.53
CA ASP A 28 -9.56 -7.81 4.97
C ASP A 28 -8.15 -7.93 5.56
N ILE A 29 -7.67 -6.81 6.09
CA ILE A 29 -6.33 -6.67 6.67
C ILE A 29 -6.46 -6.80 8.19
N ARG A 30 -5.67 -7.69 8.80
CA ARG A 30 -5.64 -7.88 10.26
C ARG A 30 -5.12 -6.61 10.95
N SER A 31 -5.47 -6.41 12.22
CA SER A 31 -5.09 -5.19 12.94
C SER A 31 -3.58 -4.94 13.02
N ASN A 32 -2.78 -6.00 13.16
CA ASN A 32 -1.32 -5.92 13.13
C ASN A 32 -0.78 -5.55 11.73
N GLU A 33 -1.36 -6.12 10.67
CA GLU A 33 -1.01 -5.80 9.29
C GLU A 33 -1.36 -4.34 8.93
N LYS A 34 -2.46 -3.79 9.48
CA LYS A 34 -2.82 -2.36 9.34
C LYS A 34 -1.77 -1.44 9.95
N ALA A 35 -1.21 -1.81 11.10
CA ALA A 35 -0.17 -1.02 11.75
C ALA A 35 1.12 -1.00 10.89
N ILE A 36 1.53 -2.16 10.37
CA ILE A 36 2.67 -2.28 9.47
C ILE A 36 2.44 -1.46 8.19
N LEU A 37 1.26 -1.60 7.58
CA LEU A 37 0.89 -0.87 6.37
C LEU A 37 0.93 0.65 6.59
N SER A 38 0.37 1.13 7.70
CA SER A 38 0.36 2.56 8.04
C SER A 38 1.79 3.10 8.23
N CYS A 39 2.65 2.33 8.89
CA CYS A 39 4.06 2.67 9.07
C CYS A 39 4.80 2.72 7.72
N ALA A 40 4.63 1.68 6.89
CA ALA A 40 5.24 1.60 5.56
C ALA A 40 4.78 2.75 4.65
N ALA A 41 3.49 3.11 4.67
CA ALA A 41 2.95 4.23 3.93
C ALA A 41 3.62 5.57 4.33
N ASN A 42 3.83 5.80 5.63
CA ASN A 42 4.51 7.00 6.11
C ASN A 42 5.98 7.06 5.67
N ILE A 43 6.69 5.93 5.72
CA ILE A 43 8.08 5.83 5.25
C ILE A 43 8.15 6.10 3.75
N TYR A 44 7.25 5.51 2.97
CA TYR A 44 7.20 5.72 1.53
C TYR A 44 6.88 7.17 1.17
N ALA A 45 5.91 7.79 1.85
CA ALA A 45 5.60 9.20 1.70
C ALA A 45 6.81 10.10 2.01
N ALA A 46 7.63 9.76 3.01
CA ALA A 46 8.88 10.47 3.29
C ALA A 46 9.91 10.31 2.16
N TYR A 47 10.01 9.14 1.53
CA TYR A 47 10.85 8.95 0.34
C TYR A 47 10.39 9.79 -0.85
N ILE A 48 9.06 9.88 -1.07
CA ILE A 48 8.50 10.76 -2.11
C ILE A 48 8.83 12.22 -1.81
N ASN A 49 8.54 12.69 -0.60
CA ASN A 49 8.74 14.08 -0.19
C ASN A 49 10.22 14.51 -0.21
N SER A 50 11.14 13.56 -0.04
CA SER A 50 12.59 13.81 -0.14
C SER A 50 13.14 13.70 -1.56
N GLY A 51 12.29 13.44 -2.56
CA GLY A 51 12.70 13.30 -3.96
C GLY A 51 13.52 12.04 -4.25
N LYS A 52 13.48 11.04 -3.36
CA LYS A 52 14.21 9.78 -3.53
C LYS A 52 13.51 8.80 -4.47
N VAL A 53 12.19 8.89 -4.55
CA VAL A 53 11.39 8.07 -5.48
C VAL A 53 11.44 8.72 -6.86
N ILE A 54 12.09 8.03 -7.79
CA ILE A 54 12.13 8.41 -9.21
C ILE A 54 11.20 7.51 -10.01
N SER A 55 10.77 8.01 -11.17
CA SER A 55 9.89 7.25 -12.04
C SER A 55 10.56 5.97 -12.53
N GLY A 56 9.86 4.84 -12.39
CA GLY A 56 10.36 3.50 -12.69
C GLY A 56 10.96 2.77 -11.48
N LEU A 57 11.13 3.43 -10.32
CA LEU A 57 11.61 2.80 -9.08
C LEU A 57 10.57 2.80 -7.95
N GLU A 58 9.32 3.19 -8.21
CA GLU A 58 8.26 3.28 -7.20
C GLU A 58 8.10 1.97 -6.43
N GLU A 59 8.05 0.85 -7.15
CA GLU A 59 7.88 -0.48 -6.57
C GLU A 59 9.04 -0.86 -5.62
N GLU A 60 10.28 -0.54 -6.00
CA GLU A 60 11.45 -0.79 -5.14
C GLU A 60 11.34 -0.03 -3.81
N PHE A 61 10.92 1.24 -3.86
CA PHE A 61 10.78 2.05 -2.66
C PHE A 61 9.57 1.64 -1.81
N ILE A 62 8.51 1.10 -2.42
CA ILE A 62 7.41 0.46 -1.69
C ILE A 62 7.95 -0.73 -0.89
N TYR A 63 8.68 -1.66 -1.53
CA TYR A 63 9.25 -2.81 -0.82
C TYR A 63 10.22 -2.41 0.28
N LYS A 64 11.10 -1.42 0.04
CA LYS A 64 12.00 -0.89 1.07
C LYS A 64 11.23 -0.34 2.28
N SER A 65 10.11 0.33 2.04
CA SER A 65 9.29 0.92 3.10
C SER A 65 8.59 -0.16 3.94
N ILE A 66 8.11 -1.22 3.31
CA ILE A 66 7.53 -2.38 3.98
C ILE A 66 8.58 -3.11 4.83
N ASP A 67 9.75 -3.41 4.26
CA ASP A 67 10.86 -4.04 4.99
C ASP A 67 11.33 -3.21 6.20
N ALA A 68 11.41 -1.89 6.04
CA ALA A 68 11.73 -0.98 7.13
C ALA A 68 10.68 -1.01 8.25
N ALA A 69 9.39 -0.97 7.90
CA ALA A 69 8.30 -1.06 8.88
C ALA A 69 8.35 -2.37 9.67
N ILE A 70 8.57 -3.50 8.99
CA ILE A 70 8.72 -4.82 9.62
C ILE A 70 9.89 -4.83 10.61
N LYS A 71 11.06 -4.31 10.20
CA LYS A 71 12.25 -4.21 11.07
C LYS A 71 12.01 -3.34 12.30
N MET A 72 11.23 -2.26 12.18
CA MET A 72 10.85 -1.42 13.33
C MET A 72 9.99 -2.20 14.31
N VAL A 73 8.99 -2.94 13.83
CA VAL A 73 8.13 -3.77 14.69
C VAL A 73 8.96 -4.78 15.48
N PHE A 74 9.85 -5.53 14.82
CA PHE A 74 10.71 -6.49 15.51
C PHE A 74 11.63 -5.86 16.56
N ARG A 75 12.13 -4.65 16.32
CA ARG A 75 12.96 -3.94 17.30
C ARG A 75 12.15 -3.48 18.51
N ILE A 76 10.93 -3.01 18.30
CA ILE A 76 10.04 -2.62 19.40
C ILE A 76 9.69 -3.84 20.25
N ASP A 77 9.31 -4.94 19.61
CA ASP A 77 8.97 -6.20 20.29
C ASP A 77 10.12 -6.68 21.19
N LYS A 78 11.35 -6.69 20.65
CA LYS A 78 12.54 -7.01 21.43
C LYS A 78 12.76 -6.05 22.61
N LEU A 79 12.64 -4.74 22.39
CA LEU A 79 12.83 -3.75 23.45
C LEU A 79 11.82 -3.88 24.58
N VAL A 80 10.57 -4.25 24.27
CA VAL A 80 9.54 -4.51 25.27
C VAL A 80 9.87 -5.76 26.07
N ALA A 81 10.24 -6.85 25.41
CA ALA A 81 10.64 -8.09 26.08
C ALA A 81 11.83 -7.89 27.03
N ASP A 82 12.90 -7.22 26.55
CA ASP A 82 14.10 -6.93 27.36
C ASP A 82 13.74 -6.08 28.60
N ALA A 83 12.83 -5.11 28.47
CA ALA A 83 12.40 -4.24 29.57
C ALA A 83 11.52 -4.95 30.62
N GLU A 84 10.76 -5.98 30.22
CA GLU A 84 9.96 -6.79 31.15
C GLU A 84 10.84 -7.75 31.97
N GLU A 85 11.91 -8.29 31.39
CA GLU A 85 12.88 -9.14 32.08
C GLU A 85 13.66 -8.39 33.18
N GLU A 86 14.04 -7.13 32.92
CA GLU A 86 14.78 -6.29 33.89
C GLU A 86 13.93 -5.88 35.11
N GLN A 87 12.61 -5.83 35.00
CA GLN A 87 11.71 -5.49 36.12
C GLN A 87 11.30 -6.70 36.98
N GLY A 88 11.56 -7.91 36.49
CA GLY A 88 11.26 -9.18 37.18
C GLY A 88 12.43 -9.79 37.95
N SER A 89 13.62 -9.17 37.91
CA SER A 89 14.85 -9.60 38.62
C SER A 89 15.13 -8.71 39.83
#